data_AF-A0A2I7K675-F1
#
_entry.id   AF-A0A2I7K675-F1
#
_cell.length_a   1.000
_cell.length_b   1.000
_cell.length_c   1.000
_cell.angle_alpha   90.00
_cell.angle_beta   90.00
_cell.angle_gamma   90.00
#
_symmetry.space_group_name_H-M   'P 1'
#
loop_
_entity.id
_entity.type
_entity.pdbx_description
1 polymer ?
#
loop_
_entity_poly.entity_id
_entity_poly.type
_entity_poly.pdbx_seq_one_letter_code
_entity_poly.pdbx_strand_id
1 'polypeptide(L)'
;MPITNVPAFTKIPSRDDPPAEFSADVDSFLSEIPDRALASNQQAQEVNAAAEQVATQAAAVAEASAAFESGVNADRWAAGDYSDGDAVWSPTDGQTYRAKADFTSVLDPAADPANWHNLNPVAQAKDEMTRLALVFAANF
;
A
#
# COMPACT_ATOMS: atom_id res chain seq x y z
N MET A 1 9.01 4.23 -1.79
CA MET A 1 10.21 5.07 -1.57
C MET A 1 11.29 4.63 -2.55
N PRO A 2 12.19 5.51 -3.02
CA PRO A 2 13.31 5.06 -3.86
C PRO A 2 14.20 4.12 -3.06
N ILE A 3 14.65 3.03 -3.69
CA ILE A 3 15.66 2.13 -3.12
C ILE A 3 17.04 2.67 -3.49
N THR A 4 17.86 2.93 -2.49
CA THR A 4 19.27 3.25 -2.62
C THR A 4 19.98 2.07 -3.24
N ASN A 5 20.64 2.30 -4.38
CA ASN A 5 21.45 1.26 -5.00
C ASN A 5 22.88 1.33 -4.44
N VAL A 6 23.48 0.17 -4.20
CA VAL A 6 24.92 0.12 -3.87
C VAL A 6 25.69 0.53 -5.14
N PRO A 7 26.53 1.59 -5.09
CA PRO A 7 27.31 2.00 -6.25
C PRO A 7 28.26 0.88 -6.69
N ALA A 8 28.83 0.93 -7.90
CA ALA A 8 29.91 0.04 -8.32
C ALA A 8 31.28 0.61 -7.91
N PHE A 9 32.29 -0.24 -7.65
CA PHE A 9 33.65 0.21 -7.29
C PHE A 9 34.19 1.18 -8.35
N THR A 10 34.78 2.30 -7.90
CA THR A 10 35.33 3.29 -8.84
C THR A 10 36.50 2.71 -9.62
N LYS A 11 37.33 1.91 -8.94
CA LYS A 11 38.40 1.13 -9.55
C LYS A 11 38.58 -0.21 -8.83
N ILE A 12 38.89 -1.24 -9.60
CA ILE A 12 39.20 -2.58 -9.10
C ILE A 12 40.65 -2.86 -9.49
N PRO A 13 41.53 -3.21 -8.53
CA PRO A 13 42.92 -3.52 -8.82
C PRO A 13 43.03 -4.72 -9.77
N SER A 14 43.83 -4.59 -10.82
CA SER A 14 44.10 -5.65 -11.78
C SER A 14 45.55 -6.14 -11.69
N ARG A 15 45.76 -7.41 -12.03
CA ARG A 15 47.11 -7.99 -12.15
C ARG A 15 47.86 -7.49 -13.39
N ASP A 16 47.14 -6.91 -14.33
CA ASP A 16 47.69 -6.35 -15.56
C ASP A 16 48.11 -4.87 -15.39
N ASP A 17 47.79 -4.26 -14.24
CA ASP A 17 48.17 -2.88 -13.97
C ASP A 17 49.69 -2.75 -13.75
N PRO A 18 50.29 -1.61 -14.17
CA PRO A 18 51.67 -1.30 -13.84
C PRO A 18 51.89 -1.36 -12.31
N PRO A 19 53.06 -1.79 -11.82
CA PRO A 19 53.32 -1.90 -10.39
C PRO A 19 53.11 -0.60 -9.60
N ALA A 20 53.30 0.55 -10.25
CA ALA A 20 53.09 1.87 -9.65
C ALA A 20 51.60 2.22 -9.45
N GLU A 21 50.71 1.66 -10.26
CA GLU A 21 49.26 1.95 -10.24
C GLU A 21 48.50 0.96 -9.35
N PHE A 22 48.94 -0.30 -9.30
CA PHE A 22 48.31 -1.36 -8.50
C PHE A 22 48.14 -0.96 -7.02
N SER A 23 49.18 -0.39 -6.40
CA SER A 23 49.11 0.04 -4.99
C SER A 23 48.05 1.12 -4.77
N ALA A 24 47.97 2.10 -5.66
CA ALA A 24 47.01 3.20 -5.53
C ALA A 24 45.58 2.70 -5.74
N ASP A 25 45.39 1.77 -6.68
CA ASP A 25 44.08 1.17 -6.93
C ASP A 25 43.62 0.30 -5.75
N VAL A 26 44.53 -0.42 -5.08
CA VAL A 26 44.23 -1.18 -3.85
C VAL A 26 43.78 -0.25 -2.75
N ASP A 27 44.52 0.84 -2.50
CA ASP A 27 44.16 1.80 -1.45
C ASP A 27 42.79 2.44 -1.73
N SER A 28 42.52 2.81 -2.99
CA SER A 28 41.22 3.32 -3.41
C SER A 28 40.11 2.30 -3.18
N PHE A 29 40.29 1.05 -3.63
CA PHE A 29 39.32 -0.03 -3.45
C PHE A 29 38.99 -0.28 -1.97
N LEU A 30 40.02 -0.38 -1.13
CA LEU A 30 39.87 -0.61 0.30
C LEU A 30 39.19 0.56 1.01
N SER A 31 39.45 1.80 0.58
CA SER A 31 38.82 2.99 1.15
C SER A 31 37.31 3.05 0.91
N GLU A 32 36.82 2.45 -0.18
CA GLU A 32 35.40 2.46 -0.53
C GLU A 32 34.59 1.33 0.16
N ILE A 33 35.24 0.33 0.73
CA ILE A 33 34.55 -0.82 1.37
C ILE A 33 33.59 -0.39 2.47
N PRO A 34 33.96 0.49 3.42
CA PRO A 34 33.06 0.89 4.51
C PRO A 34 31.81 1.62 4.00
N ASP A 35 31.95 2.54 3.06
CA ASP A 35 30.83 3.31 2.49
C ASP A 35 29.87 2.39 1.73
N ARG A 36 30.41 1.39 1.03
CA ARG A 36 29.61 0.38 0.33
C ARG A 36 28.88 -0.55 1.29
N ALA A 37 29.52 -0.95 2.39
CA ALA A 37 28.87 -1.73 3.42
C ALA A 37 27.70 -0.96 4.05
N LEU A 38 27.86 0.35 4.27
CA LEU A 38 26.79 1.22 4.74
C LEU A 38 25.64 1.29 3.73
N ALA A 39 25.94 1.56 2.46
CA ALA A 39 24.95 1.60 1.39
C ALA A 39 24.20 0.26 1.23
N SER A 40 24.89 -0.87 1.38
CA SER A 40 24.29 -2.20 1.31
C SER A 40 23.35 -2.47 2.48
N ASN A 41 23.73 -2.10 3.70
CA ASN A 41 22.87 -2.20 4.88
C ASN A 41 21.62 -1.32 4.74
N GLN A 42 21.79 -0.09 4.23
CA GLN A 42 20.68 0.81 3.97
C GLN A 42 19.72 0.24 2.92
N GLN A 43 20.25 -0.26 1.79
CA GLN A 43 19.44 -0.91 0.76
C GLN A 43 18.62 -2.08 1.33
N ALA A 44 19.22 -2.92 2.19
CA ALA A 44 18.51 -4.03 2.82
C ALA A 44 17.36 -3.56 3.73
N GLN A 45 17.55 -2.49 4.50
CA GLN A 45 16.50 -1.90 5.32
C GLN A 45 15.35 -1.35 4.48
N GLU A 46 15.66 -0.65 3.41
CA GLU A 46 14.66 -0.07 2.50
C GLU A 46 13.86 -1.15 1.76
N VAL A 47 14.51 -2.25 1.35
CA VAL A 47 13.83 -3.41 0.75
C VAL A 47 12.89 -4.08 1.74
N ASN A 48 13.32 -4.26 3.00
CA ASN A 48 12.46 -4.84 4.04
C ASN A 48 11.22 -3.96 4.31
N ALA A 49 11.42 -2.64 4.42
CA ALA A 49 10.30 -1.69 4.60
C ALA A 49 9.35 -1.69 3.38
N ALA A 50 9.89 -1.78 2.16
CA ALA A 50 9.06 -1.89 0.95
C ALA A 50 8.25 -3.19 0.93
N ALA A 51 8.84 -4.31 1.36
CA ALA A 51 8.14 -5.59 1.45
C ALA A 51 6.97 -5.54 2.46
N GLU A 52 7.16 -4.90 3.61
CA GLU A 52 6.09 -4.69 4.61
C GLU A 52 4.95 -3.80 4.06
N GLN A 53 5.29 -2.74 3.31
CA GLN A 53 4.31 -1.91 2.63
C GLN A 53 3.50 -2.68 1.58
N VAL A 54 4.15 -3.56 0.82
CA VAL A 54 3.48 -4.43 -0.17
C VAL A 54 2.55 -5.41 0.53
N ALA A 55 2.97 -6.02 1.64
CA ALA A 55 2.12 -6.94 2.41
C ALA A 55 0.86 -6.24 2.95
N THR A 56 1.02 -5.03 3.47
CA THR A 56 -0.11 -4.21 3.95
C THR A 56 -1.08 -3.85 2.82
N GLN A 57 -0.56 -3.44 1.65
CA GLN A 57 -1.38 -3.14 0.47
C GLN A 57 -2.10 -4.39 -0.05
N ALA A 58 -1.44 -5.55 -0.07
CA ALA A 58 -2.05 -6.80 -0.50
C ALA A 58 -3.23 -7.20 0.40
N ALA A 59 -3.10 -7.00 1.73
CA ALA A 59 -4.21 -7.23 2.67
C ALA A 59 -5.39 -6.30 2.39
N ALA A 60 -5.14 -4.99 2.19
CA ALA A 60 -6.19 -4.03 1.87
C ALA A 60 -6.90 -4.36 0.54
N VAL A 61 -6.16 -4.82 -0.47
CA VAL A 61 -6.74 -5.25 -1.76
C VAL A 61 -7.59 -6.52 -1.60
N ALA A 62 -7.16 -7.46 -0.75
CA ALA A 62 -7.93 -8.67 -0.48
C ALA A 62 -9.25 -8.35 0.25
N GLU A 63 -9.22 -7.45 1.23
CA GLU A 63 -10.43 -6.95 1.92
C GLU A 63 -11.38 -6.25 0.94
N ALA A 64 -10.86 -5.37 0.08
CA ALA A 64 -11.65 -4.69 -0.94
C ALA A 64 -12.27 -5.67 -1.96
N SER A 65 -11.54 -6.74 -2.31
CA SER A 65 -12.03 -7.77 -3.24
C SER A 65 -13.13 -8.62 -2.61
N ALA A 66 -12.99 -9.01 -1.33
CA ALA A 66 -14.03 -9.72 -0.58
C ALA A 66 -15.31 -8.87 -0.41
N ALA A 67 -15.15 -7.57 -0.19
CA ALA A 67 -16.26 -6.62 -0.17
C ALA A 67 -17.01 -6.59 -1.51
N PHE A 68 -16.26 -6.52 -2.63
CA PHE A 68 -16.82 -6.52 -3.98
C PHE A 68 -17.58 -7.81 -4.31
N GLU A 69 -17.03 -8.99 -4.00
CA GLU A 69 -17.68 -10.29 -4.26
C GLU A 69 -19.05 -10.41 -3.58
N SER A 70 -19.21 -9.86 -2.37
CA SER A 70 -20.53 -9.83 -1.70
C SER A 70 -21.54 -8.92 -2.40
N GLY A 71 -21.06 -7.93 -3.16
CA GLY A 71 -21.91 -6.95 -3.83
C GLY A 71 -22.45 -7.39 -5.19
N VAL A 72 -21.81 -8.35 -5.86
CA VAL A 72 -22.19 -8.82 -7.20
C VAL A 72 -23.54 -9.57 -7.19
N ASN A 73 -23.94 -10.15 -6.05
CA ASN A 73 -25.23 -10.85 -5.87
C ASN A 73 -26.17 -10.14 -4.88
N ALA A 74 -25.89 -8.88 -4.55
CA ALA A 74 -26.71 -8.13 -3.60
C ALA A 74 -28.10 -7.87 -4.18
N ASP A 75 -29.14 -7.99 -3.35
CA ASP A 75 -30.50 -7.65 -3.76
C ASP A 75 -30.68 -6.13 -3.87
N ARG A 76 -31.71 -5.70 -4.60
CA ARG A 76 -32.06 -4.27 -4.68
C ARG A 76 -32.47 -3.77 -3.30
N TRP A 77 -31.90 -2.66 -2.85
CA TRP A 77 -32.33 -2.04 -1.60
C TRP A 77 -33.82 -1.72 -1.62
N ALA A 78 -34.48 -2.05 -0.52
CA ALA A 78 -35.83 -1.65 -0.17
C ALA A 78 -35.89 -1.22 1.30
N ALA A 79 -36.86 -0.38 1.66
CA ALA A 79 -37.05 -0.02 3.06
C ALA A 79 -37.45 -1.26 3.88
N GLY A 80 -36.78 -1.49 5.01
CA GLY A 80 -36.94 -2.70 5.81
C GLY A 80 -35.84 -2.88 6.84
N ASP A 81 -35.88 -4.03 7.52
CA ASP A 81 -34.88 -4.41 8.52
C ASP A 81 -33.68 -5.08 7.84
N TYR A 82 -32.50 -4.68 8.26
CA TYR A 82 -31.23 -5.23 7.80
C TYR A 82 -30.39 -5.64 9.01
N SER A 83 -29.72 -6.77 8.86
CA SER A 83 -28.75 -7.26 9.83
C SER A 83 -27.34 -6.76 9.51
N ASP A 84 -26.48 -6.74 10.53
CA ASP A 84 -25.06 -6.44 10.33
C ASP A 84 -24.46 -7.30 9.21
N GLY A 85 -23.80 -6.64 8.25
CA GLY A 85 -23.18 -7.30 7.11
C GLY A 85 -24.10 -7.60 5.92
N ASP A 86 -25.40 -7.33 5.99
CA ASP A 86 -26.29 -7.48 4.82
C ASP A 86 -25.86 -6.56 3.68
N ALA A 87 -25.90 -7.06 2.44
CA ALA A 87 -25.48 -6.34 1.25
C ALA A 87 -26.63 -6.09 0.27
N VAL A 88 -26.77 -4.85 -0.19
CA VAL A 88 -27.80 -4.41 -1.16
C VAL A 88 -27.25 -3.38 -2.13
N TRP A 89 -27.80 -3.29 -3.34
CA TRP A 89 -27.49 -2.20 -4.26
C TRP A 89 -28.48 -1.04 -4.13
N SER A 90 -27.95 0.18 -4.13
CA SER A 90 -28.74 1.41 -4.12
C SER A 90 -29.38 1.63 -5.49
N PRO A 91 -30.71 1.78 -5.58
CA PRO A 91 -31.36 2.20 -6.80
C PRO A 91 -31.05 3.63 -7.25
N THR A 92 -30.46 4.44 -6.38
CA THR A 92 -30.15 5.84 -6.68
C THR A 92 -28.88 5.99 -7.49
N ASP A 93 -27.82 5.24 -7.14
CA ASP A 93 -26.51 5.38 -7.79
C ASP A 93 -25.94 4.06 -8.36
N GLY A 94 -26.63 2.94 -8.16
CA GLY A 94 -26.23 1.62 -8.66
C GLY A 94 -25.03 1.01 -7.93
N GLN A 95 -24.59 1.61 -6.82
CA GLN A 95 -23.48 1.08 -6.01
C GLN A 95 -23.99 0.10 -4.95
N THR A 96 -23.13 -0.82 -4.55
CA THR A 96 -23.43 -1.80 -3.49
C THR A 96 -22.98 -1.27 -2.14
N TYR A 97 -23.80 -1.54 -1.12
CA TYR A 97 -23.59 -1.12 0.24
C TYR A 97 -23.74 -2.31 1.20
N ARG A 98 -23.05 -2.24 2.34
CA ARG A 98 -23.15 -3.20 3.44
C ARG A 98 -23.65 -2.53 4.72
N ALA A 99 -24.63 -3.13 5.38
CA ALA A 99 -25.13 -2.69 6.68
C ALA A 99 -24.02 -2.75 7.74
N LYS A 100 -23.90 -1.74 8.60
CA LYS A 100 -22.86 -1.66 9.65
C LYS A 100 -23.23 -2.34 10.97
N ALA A 101 -24.51 -2.59 11.16
CA ALA A 101 -25.12 -3.10 12.38
C ALA A 101 -26.55 -3.57 12.03
N ASP A 102 -27.27 -4.10 13.02
CA ASP A 102 -28.70 -4.36 12.89
C ASP A 102 -29.50 -3.03 12.98
N PHE A 103 -30.31 -2.71 11.97
CA PHE A 103 -31.18 -1.52 11.97
C PHE A 103 -32.31 -1.61 10.94
N THR A 104 -33.28 -0.71 11.07
CA THR A 104 -34.33 -0.50 10.06
C THR A 104 -33.92 0.63 9.11
N SER A 105 -33.72 0.31 7.84
CA SER A 105 -33.39 1.29 6.80
C SER A 105 -34.68 1.89 6.23
N VAL A 106 -34.82 3.21 6.32
CA VAL A 106 -35.88 3.99 5.65
C VAL A 106 -35.33 4.89 4.54
N LEU A 107 -34.01 5.08 4.52
CA LEU A 107 -33.28 5.84 3.52
C LEU A 107 -32.48 4.91 2.62
N ASP A 108 -32.36 5.30 1.36
CA ASP A 108 -31.48 4.65 0.40
C ASP A 108 -30.03 4.68 0.94
N PRO A 109 -29.27 3.58 0.81
CA PRO A 109 -27.91 3.48 1.33
C PRO A 109 -26.97 4.59 0.85
N ALA A 110 -27.17 5.10 -0.37
CA ALA A 110 -26.38 6.21 -0.92
C ALA A 110 -26.60 7.53 -0.17
N ALA A 111 -27.75 7.68 0.50
CA ALA A 111 -28.11 8.84 1.31
C ALA A 111 -27.94 8.60 2.82
N ASP A 112 -27.55 7.40 3.25
CA ASP A 112 -27.39 7.03 4.65
C ASP A 112 -25.98 6.49 4.97
N PRO A 113 -24.96 7.36 4.94
CA PRO A 113 -23.59 6.98 5.28
C PRO A 113 -23.42 6.65 6.76
N ALA A 114 -24.42 6.90 7.62
CA ALA A 114 -24.34 6.55 9.03
C ALA A 114 -24.47 5.03 9.21
N ASN A 115 -25.43 4.41 8.52
CA ASN A 115 -25.76 2.99 8.68
C ASN A 115 -25.22 2.06 7.58
N TRP A 116 -24.66 2.61 6.50
CA TRP A 116 -24.14 1.82 5.36
C TRP A 116 -22.66 2.08 5.04
N HIS A 117 -21.94 1.02 4.70
CA HIS A 117 -20.60 1.06 4.09
C HIS A 117 -20.71 0.95 2.57
N ASN A 118 -20.11 1.87 1.81
CA ASN A 118 -20.02 1.73 0.35
C ASN A 118 -18.95 0.67 0.01
N LEU A 119 -19.30 -0.29 -0.85
CA LEU A 119 -18.44 -1.40 -1.26
C LEU A 119 -17.77 -1.19 -2.62
N ASN A 120 -17.91 0.00 -3.23
CA ASN A 120 -17.19 0.33 -4.45
C ASN A 120 -15.68 0.52 -4.15
N PRO A 121 -14.79 -0.26 -4.79
CA PRO A 121 -13.35 -0.19 -4.53
C PRO A 121 -12.75 1.21 -4.72
N VAL A 122 -13.32 2.04 -5.61
CA VAL A 122 -12.83 3.41 -5.86
C VAL A 122 -13.14 4.35 -4.69
N ALA A 123 -14.29 4.17 -4.02
CA ALA A 123 -14.65 4.97 -2.85
C ALA A 123 -13.79 4.59 -1.64
N GLN A 124 -13.56 3.28 -1.43
CA GLN A 124 -12.68 2.78 -0.37
C GLN A 124 -11.23 3.24 -0.56
N ALA A 125 -10.72 3.19 -1.81
CA ALA A 125 -9.40 3.73 -2.13
C ALA A 125 -9.30 5.23 -1.84
N LYS A 126 -10.36 6.01 -2.09
CA LYS A 126 -10.40 7.45 -1.81
C LYS A 126 -10.39 7.75 -0.31
N ASP A 127 -11.12 6.99 0.49
CA ASP A 127 -11.15 7.14 1.94
C ASP A 127 -9.80 6.75 2.56
N GLU A 128 -9.20 5.64 2.11
CA GLU A 128 -7.84 5.26 2.52
C GLU A 128 -6.79 6.29 2.08
N MET A 129 -6.86 6.80 0.85
CA MET A 129 -5.98 7.88 0.39
C MET A 129 -6.13 9.15 1.23
N THR A 130 -7.35 9.48 1.64
CA THR A 130 -7.62 10.64 2.51
C THR A 130 -7.06 10.41 3.91
N ARG A 131 -7.18 9.18 4.44
CA ARG A 131 -6.62 8.78 5.74
C ARG A 131 -5.10 8.83 5.72
N LEU A 132 -4.48 8.30 4.66
CA LEU A 132 -3.04 8.40 4.44
C LEU A 132 -2.60 9.87 4.33
N ALA A 133 -3.33 10.71 3.59
CA ALA A 133 -3.01 12.13 3.45
C ALA A 133 -3.01 12.88 4.80
N LEU A 134 -3.95 12.57 5.69
CA LEU A 134 -3.96 13.11 7.06
C LEU A 134 -2.77 12.63 7.89
N VAL A 135 -2.40 11.37 7.78
CA VAL A 135 -1.23 10.80 8.51
C VAL A 135 0.08 11.41 8.01
N PHE A 136 0.19 11.70 6.71
CA PHE A 136 1.34 12.42 6.17
C PHE A 136 1.35 13.89 6.60
N ALA A 137 0.19 14.55 6.66
CA ALA A 137 0.09 15.95 7.12
C ALA A 137 0.34 16.13 8.62
N ALA A 138 0.18 15.10 9.44
CA ALA A 138 0.44 15.14 10.89
C ALA A 138 1.91 14.87 11.27
N ASN A 139 2.73 14.41 10.31
CA ASN A 139 4.12 14.00 10.54
C ASN A 139 5.17 14.93 9.86
N PHE A 140 4.77 16.10 9.39
CA PHE A 140 5.64 17.17 8.89
C PHE A 140 5.26 18.53 9.50
#